data_AF-A0A0C2W412-F1
#
_entry.id   AF-A0A0C2W412-F1
#
_cell.length_a   1.000
_cell.length_b   1.000
_cell.length_c   1.000
_cell.angle_alpha   90.00
_cell.angle_beta   90.00
_cell.angle_gamma   90.00
#
_symmetry.space_group_name_H-M   'P 1'
#
loop_
_entity.id
_entity.type
_entity.pdbx_description
1 polymer ?
#
loop_
_entity_poly.entity_id
_entity_poly.type
_entity_poly.pdbx_seq_one_letter_code
_entity_poly.pdbx_strand_id
1 'polypeptide(L)'
;MPVITKITKQKRNEERYNIFLDGKYAFSVDEAVLVQHQLQKNKELDDFDIGEIEYEDQVRKGFNKALVYLSYRMRSEKEIFLHLKEHEMGEAAIEEALHKLRHYGYVNDEAFAKAFMNTKINTTDKGPLQIKSGLNEKGVANEIIEALLSEKDAEEWKERAAAIMEKVIKKNPKLSPLQIKKKAQDTLARKGYSGQTVSAVLADLSVERDEDEQKTAVLSQAKKAHNKYARKFEGYEYEQKMKQALYRKGFTMDEIEWSIEELKEED
;
A
#
# COMPACT_ATOMS: atom_id res chain seq x y z
N MET A 1 9.33 8.60 -53.32
CA MET A 1 9.61 9.12 -51.98
C MET A 1 8.95 10.48 -51.88
N PRO A 2 8.03 10.69 -50.94
CA PRO A 2 7.47 12.01 -50.68
C PRO A 2 8.54 13.04 -50.32
N VAL A 3 8.32 14.31 -50.69
CA VAL A 3 9.26 15.40 -50.43
C VAL A 3 8.70 16.41 -49.44
N ILE A 4 9.53 16.87 -48.51
CA ILE A 4 9.16 17.95 -47.59
C ILE A 4 8.98 19.25 -48.37
N THR A 5 7.73 19.71 -48.51
CA THR A 5 7.41 20.95 -49.23
C THR A 5 7.30 22.15 -48.30
N LYS A 6 6.95 21.93 -47.02
CA LYS A 6 6.77 23.00 -46.04
C LYS A 6 6.99 22.51 -44.61
N ILE A 7 7.58 23.36 -43.79
CA ILE A 7 7.72 23.17 -42.33
C ILE A 7 7.19 24.44 -41.66
N THR A 8 6.34 24.29 -40.64
CA THR A 8 5.76 25.44 -39.90
C THR A 8 5.73 25.18 -38.41
N LYS A 9 6.03 26.19 -37.58
CA LYS A 9 5.84 26.12 -36.13
C LYS A 9 4.36 25.97 -35.75
N GLN A 10 4.08 25.26 -34.66
CA GLN A 10 2.74 25.15 -34.09
C GLN A 10 2.37 26.42 -33.30
N LYS A 11 1.07 26.77 -33.26
CA LYS A 11 0.58 28.00 -32.62
C LYS A 11 0.69 28.00 -31.09
N ARG A 12 0.60 26.83 -30.45
CA ARG A 12 0.54 26.68 -28.99
C ARG A 12 1.84 26.17 -28.37
N ASN A 13 2.76 25.68 -29.19
CA ASN A 13 4.04 25.15 -28.76
C ASN A 13 5.09 25.48 -29.83
N GLU A 14 5.97 26.43 -29.52
CA GLU A 14 6.98 26.93 -30.47
C GLU A 14 8.09 25.92 -30.73
N GLU A 15 8.25 24.92 -29.86
CA GLU A 15 9.21 23.82 -29.97
C GLU A 15 8.65 22.65 -30.80
N ARG A 16 7.45 22.80 -31.40
CA ARG A 16 6.86 21.79 -32.28
C ARG A 16 6.61 22.31 -33.68
N TYR A 17 6.89 21.46 -34.66
CA TYR A 17 6.82 21.78 -36.08
C TYR A 17 5.89 20.81 -36.81
N ASN A 18 5.06 21.34 -37.70
CA ASN A 18 4.25 20.57 -38.63
C ASN A 18 5.02 20.36 -39.93
N ILE A 19 5.08 19.13 -40.40
CA ILE A 19 5.76 18.72 -41.63
C ILE A 19 4.72 18.45 -42.71
N PHE A 20 4.93 19.02 -43.89
CA PHE A 20 4.09 18.81 -45.06
C PHE A 20 4.88 18.08 -46.15
N LEU A 21 4.33 16.96 -46.60
CA LEU A 21 4.85 16.13 -47.68
C LEU A 21 3.98 16.31 -48.92
N ASP A 22 4.60 16.62 -50.06
CA ASP A 22 3.92 16.85 -51.35
C ASP A 22 2.73 17.82 -51.26
N GLY A 23 2.83 18.80 -50.34
CA GLY A 23 1.83 19.85 -50.14
C GLY A 23 0.69 19.48 -49.18
N LYS A 24 0.67 18.26 -48.64
CA LYS A 24 -0.30 17.79 -47.64
C LYS A 24 0.36 17.68 -46.28
N TYR A 25 -0.41 17.93 -45.22
CA TYR A 25 0.06 17.67 -43.86
C TYR A 25 0.36 16.18 -43.70
N ALA A 26 1.54 15.84 -43.19
CA ALA A 26 1.93 14.46 -42.92
C ALA A 26 1.91 14.20 -41.41
N PHE A 27 2.85 14.78 -40.68
CA PHE A 27 3.02 14.57 -39.24
C PHE A 27 3.58 15.83 -38.55
N SER A 28 3.77 15.76 -37.23
CA SER A 28 4.41 16.82 -36.46
C SER A 28 5.52 16.27 -35.59
N VAL A 29 6.57 17.05 -35.40
CA VAL A 29 7.77 16.66 -34.64
C VAL A 29 8.19 17.73 -33.65
N ASP A 30 8.82 17.29 -32.57
CA ASP A 30 9.60 18.13 -31.67
C ASP A 30 10.84 18.73 -32.35
N GLU A 31 11.26 19.92 -31.91
CA GLU A 31 12.38 20.67 -32.46
C GLU A 31 13.66 19.85 -32.58
N ALA A 32 14.06 19.13 -31.54
CA ALA A 32 15.31 18.38 -31.66
C ALA A 32 15.17 17.05 -32.43
N VAL A 33 13.95 16.55 -32.67
CA VAL A 33 13.74 15.46 -33.67
C VAL A 33 13.92 16.03 -35.08
N LEU A 34 13.39 17.23 -35.33
CA LEU A 34 13.63 17.95 -36.59
C LEU A 34 15.12 18.18 -36.85
N VAL A 35 15.88 18.56 -35.82
CA VAL A 35 17.33 18.76 -35.92
C VAL A 35 18.07 17.43 -36.09
N GLN A 36 17.76 16.42 -35.28
CA GLN A 36 18.41 15.10 -35.32
C GLN A 36 18.29 14.45 -36.70
N HIS A 37 17.10 14.51 -37.30
CA HIS A 37 16.84 14.00 -38.65
C HIS A 37 17.16 14.98 -39.76
N GLN A 38 17.67 16.17 -39.45
CA GLN A 38 18.01 17.22 -40.43
C GLN A 38 16.85 17.49 -41.40
N LEU A 39 15.62 17.58 -40.87
CA LEU A 39 14.43 17.78 -41.70
C LEU A 39 14.45 19.21 -42.25
N GLN A 40 14.55 19.31 -43.56
CA GLN A 40 14.58 20.57 -44.29
C GLN A 40 13.74 20.47 -45.56
N LYS A 41 13.32 21.62 -46.08
CA LYS A 41 12.59 21.68 -47.35
C LYS A 41 13.39 20.98 -48.45
N ASN A 42 12.69 20.24 -49.30
CA ASN A 42 13.24 19.40 -50.37
C ASN A 42 13.96 18.12 -49.91
N LYS A 43 13.95 17.78 -48.62
CA LYS A 43 14.39 16.46 -48.17
C LYS A 43 13.36 15.41 -48.61
N GLU A 44 13.84 14.35 -49.24
CA GLU A 44 13.05 13.15 -49.54
C GLU A 44 13.01 12.25 -48.30
N LEU A 45 11.84 11.68 -48.04
CA LEU A 45 11.66 10.69 -46.97
C LEU A 45 11.01 9.45 -47.57
N ASP A 46 11.51 8.27 -47.22
CA ASP A 46 10.80 7.02 -47.48
C ASP A 46 9.88 6.63 -46.30
N ASP A 47 9.13 5.55 -46.43
CA ASP A 47 8.21 5.10 -45.39
C ASP A 47 8.94 4.65 -44.11
N PHE A 48 10.20 4.22 -44.23
CA PHE A 48 11.03 3.82 -43.11
C PHE A 48 11.51 5.05 -42.33
N ASP A 49 12.02 6.08 -43.03
CA ASP A 49 12.39 7.37 -42.44
C ASP A 49 11.21 7.97 -41.67
N ILE A 50 10.01 7.97 -42.27
CA ILE A 50 8.80 8.50 -41.63
C ILE A 50 8.49 7.72 -40.35
N GLY A 51 8.55 6.38 -40.40
CA GLY A 51 8.32 5.53 -39.23
C GLY A 51 9.32 5.79 -38.09
N GLU A 52 10.61 5.94 -38.40
CA GLU A 52 11.63 6.27 -37.41
C GLU A 52 11.41 7.64 -36.78
N ILE A 53 11.12 8.66 -37.61
CA ILE A 53 10.86 10.03 -37.14
C ILE A 53 9.62 10.07 -36.22
N GLU A 54 8.54 9.38 -36.60
CA GLU A 54 7.33 9.32 -35.79
C GLU A 54 7.58 8.59 -34.47
N TYR A 55 8.32 7.48 -34.49
CA TYR A 55 8.70 6.75 -33.29
C TYR A 55 9.50 7.63 -32.33
N GLU A 56 10.53 8.33 -32.80
CA GLU A 56 11.35 9.19 -31.96
C GLU A 56 10.58 10.38 -31.38
N ASP A 57 9.67 10.98 -32.16
CA ASP A 57 8.78 12.03 -31.63
C ASP A 57 7.83 11.48 -30.57
N GLN A 58 7.33 10.25 -30.71
CA GLN A 58 6.51 9.59 -29.68
C GLN A 58 7.32 9.33 -28.41
N VAL A 59 8.54 8.80 -28.52
CA VAL A 59 9.45 8.62 -27.37
C VAL A 59 9.65 9.95 -26.65
N ARG A 60 9.87 11.03 -27.40
CA ARG A 60 10.14 12.34 -26.81
C ARG A 60 8.92 12.98 -26.15
N LYS A 61 7.76 12.86 -26.78
CA LYS A 61 6.48 13.20 -26.15
C LYS A 61 6.29 12.44 -24.84
N GLY A 62 6.57 11.14 -24.85
CA GLY A 62 6.48 10.27 -23.66
C GLY A 62 7.39 10.75 -22.55
N PHE A 63 8.66 11.00 -22.89
CA PHE A 63 9.65 11.52 -21.96
C PHE A 63 9.21 12.85 -21.32
N ASN A 64 8.86 13.84 -22.13
CA ASN A 64 8.43 15.16 -21.63
C ASN A 64 7.16 15.05 -20.78
N LYS A 65 6.21 14.21 -21.17
CA LYS A 65 4.96 14.00 -20.43
C LYS A 65 5.20 13.31 -19.10
N ALA A 66 6.08 12.32 -19.06
CA ALA A 66 6.50 11.66 -17.83
C ALA A 66 7.22 12.63 -16.89
N LEU A 67 8.07 13.53 -17.39
CA LEU A 67 8.71 14.57 -16.56
C LEU A 67 7.68 15.47 -15.89
N VAL A 68 6.66 15.92 -16.63
CA VAL A 68 5.56 16.69 -16.06
C VAL A 68 4.83 15.86 -14.99
N TYR A 69 4.56 14.57 -15.24
CA TYR A 69 3.90 13.69 -14.28
C TYR A 69 4.71 13.46 -13.00
N LEU A 70 6.04 13.35 -13.12
CA LEU A 70 7.00 13.20 -12.03
C LEU A 70 7.16 14.48 -11.20
N SER A 71 6.95 15.66 -11.81
CA SER A 71 7.10 16.94 -11.11
C SER A 71 6.16 17.11 -9.90
N TYR A 72 5.03 16.40 -9.88
CA TYR A 72 4.06 16.47 -8.78
C TYR A 72 4.44 15.59 -7.59
N ARG A 73 4.98 14.40 -7.85
CA ARG A 73 5.47 13.44 -6.83
C ARG A 73 6.27 12.34 -7.50
N MET A 74 7.08 11.65 -6.69
CA MET A 74 7.74 10.40 -7.08
C MET A 74 6.72 9.35 -7.56
N ARG A 75 7.08 8.60 -8.61
CA ARG A 75 6.27 7.55 -9.26
C ARG A 75 7.13 6.31 -9.48
N SER A 76 6.50 5.14 -9.50
CA SER A 76 7.17 3.91 -10.00
C SER A 76 7.14 3.85 -11.52
N GLU A 77 8.01 3.01 -12.10
CA GLU A 77 8.03 2.75 -13.55
C GLU A 77 6.67 2.31 -14.08
N LYS A 78 5.98 1.40 -13.37
CA LYS A 78 4.64 0.95 -13.74
C LYS A 78 3.60 2.09 -13.72
N GLU A 79 3.67 2.99 -12.75
CA GLU A 79 2.76 4.15 -12.71
C GLU A 79 2.96 5.04 -13.95
N ILE A 80 4.21 5.24 -14.38
CA ILE A 80 4.54 6.03 -15.57
C ILE A 80 4.12 5.31 -16.84
N PHE A 81 4.38 4.01 -16.95
CA PHE A 81 3.95 3.18 -18.07
C PHE A 81 2.44 3.29 -18.28
N LEU A 82 1.66 3.05 -17.22
CA LEU A 82 0.20 3.14 -17.27
C LEU A 82 -0.27 4.55 -17.64
N HIS A 83 0.36 5.58 -17.07
CA HIS A 83 0.03 6.97 -17.39
C HIS A 83 0.28 7.30 -18.87
N LEU A 84 1.38 6.83 -19.46
CA LEU A 84 1.66 7.08 -20.88
C LEU A 84 0.75 6.25 -21.79
N LYS A 85 0.42 5.02 -21.39
CA LYS A 85 -0.51 4.14 -22.11
C LYS A 85 -1.94 4.69 -22.14
N GLU A 86 -2.41 5.29 -21.04
CA GLU A 86 -3.69 6.02 -20.98
C GLU A 86 -3.76 7.19 -21.97
N HIS A 87 -2.61 7.67 -22.45
CA HIS A 87 -2.51 8.73 -23.46
C HIS A 87 -2.20 8.18 -24.86
N GLU A 88 -2.59 6.93 -25.12
CA GLU A 88 -2.58 6.30 -26.45
C GLU A 88 -1.18 6.22 -27.08
N MET A 89 -0.13 6.22 -26.26
CA MET A 89 1.24 6.05 -26.72
C MET A 89 1.56 4.58 -26.97
N GLY A 90 2.30 4.29 -28.04
CA GLY A 90 2.73 2.93 -28.37
C GLY A 90 3.71 2.36 -27.34
N GLU A 91 3.56 1.09 -26.97
CA GLU A 91 4.36 0.45 -25.91
C GLU A 91 5.87 0.56 -26.15
N ALA A 92 6.33 0.36 -27.39
CA ALA A 92 7.74 0.50 -27.73
C ALA A 92 8.30 1.92 -27.48
N ALA A 93 7.48 2.96 -27.63
CA ALA A 93 7.88 4.33 -27.36
C ALA A 93 7.88 4.63 -25.85
N ILE A 94 6.95 4.03 -25.11
CA ILE A 94 6.88 4.12 -23.65
C ILE A 94 8.11 3.48 -23.00
N GLU A 95 8.48 2.28 -23.43
CA GLU A 95 9.65 1.56 -22.91
C GLU A 95 10.95 2.34 -23.16
N GLU A 96 11.12 2.92 -24.35
CA GLU A 96 12.29 3.74 -24.65
C GLU A 96 12.28 5.07 -23.86
N ALA A 97 11.10 5.68 -23.65
CA ALA A 97 10.99 6.84 -22.76
C ALA A 97 11.36 6.50 -21.32
N LEU A 98 10.92 5.34 -20.79
CA LEU A 98 11.29 4.84 -19.47
C LEU A 98 12.79 4.54 -19.37
N HIS A 99 13.38 3.95 -20.41
CA HIS A 99 14.82 3.75 -20.50
C HIS A 99 15.58 5.07 -20.37
N LYS A 100 15.19 6.10 -21.12
CA LYS A 100 15.78 7.45 -21.00
C LYS A 100 15.58 8.05 -19.61
N LEU A 101 14.38 7.93 -19.03
CA LEU A 101 14.09 8.43 -17.68
C LEU A 101 14.98 7.78 -16.62
N ARG A 102 15.21 6.46 -16.71
CA ARG A 102 16.16 5.74 -15.86
C ARG A 102 17.60 6.20 -16.08
N HIS A 103 18.02 6.31 -17.35
CA HIS A 103 19.38 6.72 -17.70
C HIS A 103 19.74 8.09 -17.11
N TYR A 104 18.81 9.04 -17.15
CA TYR A 104 18.99 10.36 -16.54
C TYR A 104 18.70 10.42 -15.03
N GLY A 105 18.31 9.31 -14.41
CA GLY A 105 18.06 9.22 -12.97
C GLY A 105 16.74 9.85 -12.50
N TYR A 106 15.81 10.14 -13.41
CA TYR A 106 14.48 10.67 -13.05
C TYR A 106 13.56 9.62 -12.42
N VAL A 107 13.81 8.35 -12.71
CA VAL A 107 13.02 7.23 -12.21
C VAL A 107 13.95 6.17 -11.63
N ASN A 108 13.62 5.70 -10.44
CA ASN A 108 14.34 4.66 -9.73
C ASN A 108 13.37 3.95 -8.79
N ASP A 109 13.04 2.70 -9.11
CA ASP A 109 12.07 1.91 -8.33
C ASP A 109 12.60 1.50 -6.94
N GLU A 110 13.92 1.38 -6.73
CA GLU A 110 14.50 1.16 -5.40
C GLU A 110 14.31 2.38 -4.50
N ALA A 111 14.59 3.57 -5.03
CA ALA A 111 14.37 4.83 -4.31
C ALA A 111 12.88 5.06 -4.03
N PHE A 112 12.02 4.75 -5.01
CA PHE A 112 10.58 4.76 -4.82
C PHE A 112 10.13 3.80 -3.73
N ALA A 113 10.61 2.57 -3.72
CA ALA A 113 10.25 1.56 -2.73
C ALA A 113 10.65 1.99 -1.32
N LYS A 114 11.87 2.52 -1.15
CA LYS A 114 12.38 3.09 0.11
C LYS A 114 11.48 4.22 0.61
N ALA A 115 11.18 5.20 -0.24
CA ALA A 115 10.31 6.32 0.10
C ALA A 115 8.88 5.87 0.46
N PHE A 116 8.33 4.91 -0.29
CA PHE A 116 7.01 4.35 -0.04
C PHE A 116 6.92 3.62 1.30
N MET A 117 7.89 2.75 1.59
CA MET A 117 7.97 2.02 2.86
C MET A 117 8.08 3.00 4.03
N ASN A 118 9.01 3.95 4.00
CA ASN A 118 9.19 4.95 5.05
C ASN A 118 7.90 5.76 5.28
N THR A 119 7.24 6.18 4.20
CA THR A 119 5.95 6.86 4.30
C THR A 119 4.91 6.00 5.00
N LYS A 120 4.76 4.72 4.61
CA LYS A 120 3.78 3.82 5.25
C LYS A 120 4.08 3.57 6.72
N ILE A 121 5.36 3.42 7.08
CA ILE A 121 5.80 3.23 8.45
C ILE A 121 5.49 4.46 9.30
N ASN A 122 5.75 5.66 8.78
CA ASN A 122 5.58 6.90 9.54
C ASN A 122 4.13 7.39 9.62
N THR A 123 3.29 7.04 8.64
CA THR A 123 1.92 7.55 8.54
C THR A 123 0.84 6.51 8.87
N THR A 124 1.19 5.23 8.95
CA THR A 124 0.22 4.15 9.18
C THR A 124 0.76 3.04 10.08
N ASP A 125 -0.13 2.19 10.57
CA ASP A 125 0.21 0.99 11.34
C ASP A 125 0.44 -0.25 10.45
N LYS A 126 0.64 -0.08 9.13
CA LYS A 126 0.81 -1.21 8.22
C LYS A 126 2.12 -1.95 8.50
N GLY A 127 2.06 -3.27 8.49
CA GLY A 127 3.19 -4.18 8.65
C GLY A 127 3.79 -4.61 7.31
N PRO A 128 4.84 -5.46 7.35
CA PRO A 128 5.65 -5.84 6.20
C PRO A 128 4.85 -6.39 5.02
N LEU A 129 3.89 -7.28 5.26
CA LEU A 129 3.15 -7.95 4.19
C LEU A 129 2.23 -6.97 3.43
N GLN A 130 1.64 -6.02 4.15
CA GLN A 130 0.81 -4.98 3.54
C GLN A 130 1.65 -3.98 2.73
N ILE A 131 2.88 -3.70 3.18
CA ILE A 131 3.82 -2.87 2.44
C ILE A 131 4.30 -3.61 1.19
N LYS A 132 4.66 -4.90 1.30
CA LYS A 132 5.00 -5.78 0.16
C LYS A 132 3.90 -5.78 -0.89
N SER A 133 2.64 -6.01 -0.48
CA SER A 133 1.49 -5.97 -1.38
C SER A 133 1.35 -4.62 -2.08
N GLY A 134 1.48 -3.52 -1.34
CA GLY A 134 1.42 -2.17 -1.91
C GLY A 134 2.51 -1.88 -2.93
N LEU A 135 3.74 -2.35 -2.70
CA LEU A 135 4.86 -2.22 -3.65
C LEU A 135 4.64 -3.09 -4.90
N ASN A 136 4.13 -4.31 -4.73
CA ASN A 136 3.77 -5.19 -5.85
C ASN A 136 2.68 -4.59 -6.74
N GLU A 137 1.63 -3.99 -6.13
CA GLU A 137 0.60 -3.26 -6.88
C GLU A 137 1.21 -2.13 -7.71
N LYS A 138 2.23 -1.46 -7.16
CA LYS A 138 3.02 -0.41 -7.83
C LYS A 138 4.06 -0.93 -8.83
N GLY A 139 4.16 -2.25 -9.01
CA GLY A 139 5.01 -2.86 -10.03
C GLY A 139 6.49 -2.93 -9.68
N VAL A 140 6.85 -2.70 -8.43
CA VAL A 140 8.25 -2.83 -7.98
C VAL A 140 8.64 -4.31 -8.01
N ALA A 141 9.84 -4.60 -8.52
CA ALA A 141 10.37 -5.96 -8.61
C ALA A 141 10.48 -6.63 -7.22
N ASN A 142 10.21 -7.94 -7.14
CA ASN A 142 10.21 -8.67 -5.87
C ASN A 142 11.58 -8.65 -5.21
N GLU A 143 12.66 -8.67 -5.99
CA GLU A 143 14.04 -8.63 -5.54
C GLU A 143 14.33 -7.34 -4.76
N ILE A 144 13.86 -6.20 -5.28
CA ILE A 144 13.96 -4.89 -4.62
C ILE A 144 13.17 -4.90 -3.30
N ILE A 145 11.96 -5.46 -3.32
CA ILE A 145 11.10 -5.50 -2.14
C ILE A 145 11.71 -6.37 -1.04
N GLU A 146 12.28 -7.53 -1.39
CA GLU A 146 12.87 -8.47 -0.45
C GLU A 146 14.18 -7.94 0.12
N ALA A 147 15.02 -7.31 -0.69
CA ALA A 147 16.20 -6.59 -0.21
C ALA A 147 15.78 -5.47 0.77
N LEU A 148 14.78 -4.66 0.41
CA LEU A 148 14.31 -3.56 1.25
C LEU A 148 13.71 -4.02 2.58
N LEU A 149 12.94 -5.11 2.58
CA LEU A 149 12.34 -5.65 3.81
C LEU A 149 13.37 -6.35 4.70
N SER A 150 14.45 -6.88 4.14
CA SER A 150 15.54 -7.51 4.90
C SER A 150 16.55 -6.50 5.45
N GLU A 151 16.67 -5.30 4.87
CA GLU A 151 17.44 -4.17 5.44
C GLU A 151 16.91 -3.73 6.82
N LYS A 152 15.63 -4.00 7.11
CA LYS A 152 14.97 -3.51 8.34
C LYS A 152 14.95 -4.57 9.42
N ASP A 153 15.33 -4.19 10.63
CA ASP A 153 15.41 -5.12 11.76
C ASP A 153 14.02 -5.71 12.10
N ALA A 154 14.02 -7.02 12.37
CA ALA A 154 12.85 -7.74 12.85
C ALA A 154 12.36 -7.17 14.20
N GLU A 155 13.27 -6.66 15.04
CA GLU A 155 12.90 -6.06 16.32
C GLU A 155 12.09 -4.78 16.15
N GLU A 156 12.41 -3.93 15.16
CA GLU A 156 11.62 -2.73 14.88
C GLU A 156 10.18 -3.07 14.46
N TRP A 157 9.98 -4.16 13.72
CA TRP A 157 8.63 -4.63 13.36
C TRP A 157 7.87 -5.17 14.57
N LYS A 158 8.58 -5.82 15.48
CA LYS A 158 8.04 -6.35 16.73
C LYS A 158 7.61 -5.23 17.68
N GLU A 159 8.44 -4.21 17.89
CA GLU A 159 8.11 -3.03 18.70
C GLU A 159 6.84 -2.33 18.19
N ARG A 160 6.74 -2.13 16.86
CA ARG A 160 5.55 -1.53 16.26
C ARG A 160 4.30 -2.39 16.45
N ALA A 161 4.42 -3.70 16.33
CA ALA A 161 3.33 -4.63 16.59
C ALA A 161 2.91 -4.61 18.07
N ALA A 162 3.84 -4.50 19.01
CA ALA A 162 3.57 -4.34 20.45
C ALA A 162 2.79 -3.05 20.73
N ALA A 163 3.22 -1.91 20.18
CA ALA A 163 2.51 -0.64 20.33
C ALA A 163 1.06 -0.68 19.79
N ILE A 164 0.82 -1.41 18.70
CA ILE A 164 -0.55 -1.63 18.18
C ILE A 164 -1.35 -2.50 19.16
N MET A 165 -0.74 -3.55 19.72
CA MET A 165 -1.38 -4.46 20.66
C MET A 165 -1.79 -3.75 21.95
N GLU A 166 -0.92 -2.92 22.53
CA GLU A 166 -1.24 -2.08 23.69
C GLU A 166 -2.46 -1.17 23.43
N LYS A 167 -2.52 -0.53 22.25
CA LYS A 167 -3.67 0.29 21.86
C LYS A 167 -4.95 -0.55 21.76
N VAL A 168 -4.86 -1.81 21.31
CA VAL A 168 -6.01 -2.73 21.28
C VAL A 168 -6.46 -3.09 22.69
N ILE A 169 -5.54 -3.35 23.61
CA ILE A 169 -5.83 -3.67 25.02
C ILE A 169 -6.54 -2.49 25.69
N LYS A 170 -5.95 -1.29 25.63
CA LYS A 170 -6.50 -0.06 26.24
C LYS A 170 -7.89 0.29 25.70
N LYS A 171 -8.17 0.01 24.42
CA LYS A 171 -9.49 0.27 23.82
C LYS A 171 -10.56 -0.78 24.17
N ASN A 172 -10.21 -1.90 24.79
CA ASN A 172 -11.12 -3.01 25.03
C ASN A 172 -11.06 -3.53 26.48
N PRO A 173 -11.26 -2.69 27.51
CA PRO A 173 -11.13 -3.11 28.91
C PRO A 173 -12.10 -4.26 29.27
N LYS A 174 -13.32 -4.25 28.72
CA LYS A 174 -14.40 -5.22 29.02
C LYS A 174 -14.22 -6.62 28.42
N LEU A 175 -13.18 -6.86 27.63
CA LEU A 175 -12.93 -8.17 27.00
C LEU A 175 -12.06 -9.03 27.92
N SER A 176 -12.23 -10.35 27.84
CA SER A 176 -11.35 -11.28 28.56
C SER A 176 -9.94 -11.30 27.95
N PRO A 177 -8.92 -11.77 28.69
CA PRO A 177 -7.55 -11.88 28.17
C PRO A 177 -7.49 -12.70 26.86
N LEU A 178 -8.21 -13.81 26.78
CA LEU A 178 -8.26 -14.65 25.58
C LEU A 178 -8.93 -13.92 24.40
N GLN A 179 -10.03 -13.21 24.63
CA GLN A 179 -10.72 -12.44 23.59
C GLN A 179 -9.86 -11.29 23.07
N ILE A 180 -9.09 -10.65 23.95
CA ILE A 180 -8.17 -9.56 23.60
C ILE A 180 -7.00 -10.09 22.78
N LYS A 181 -6.37 -11.19 23.21
CA LYS A 181 -5.29 -11.84 22.46
C LYS A 181 -5.76 -12.18 21.04
N LYS A 182 -6.94 -12.80 20.89
CA LYS A 182 -7.53 -13.10 19.58
C LYS A 182 -7.79 -11.82 18.76
N LYS A 183 -8.39 -10.79 19.36
CA LYS A 183 -8.66 -9.52 18.66
C LYS A 183 -7.38 -8.81 18.22
N ALA A 184 -6.33 -8.88 19.04
CA ALA A 184 -5.01 -8.34 18.72
C ALA A 184 -4.36 -9.11 17.56
N GLN A 185 -4.39 -10.45 17.59
CA GLN A 185 -3.96 -11.31 16.48
C GLN A 185 -4.66 -10.94 15.18
N ASP A 186 -5.99 -10.90 15.17
CA ASP A 186 -6.79 -10.55 13.99
C ASP A 186 -6.50 -9.14 13.49
N THR A 187 -6.18 -8.22 14.39
CA THR A 187 -5.84 -6.83 14.03
C THR A 187 -4.45 -6.73 13.40
N LEU A 188 -3.45 -7.40 13.96
CA LEU A 188 -2.09 -7.43 13.42
C LEU A 188 -2.03 -8.19 12.08
N ALA A 189 -2.75 -9.31 11.96
CA ALA A 189 -2.85 -10.07 10.72
C ALA A 189 -3.45 -9.20 9.59
N ARG A 190 -4.56 -8.50 9.84
CA ARG A 190 -5.15 -7.57 8.85
C ARG A 190 -4.22 -6.41 8.50
N LYS A 191 -3.38 -5.96 9.46
CA LYS A 191 -2.36 -4.94 9.23
C LYS A 191 -1.11 -5.48 8.51
N GLY A 192 -1.00 -6.79 8.29
CA GLY A 192 0.08 -7.40 7.51
C GLY A 192 1.33 -7.75 8.30
N TYR A 193 1.21 -8.00 9.61
CA TYR A 193 2.29 -8.57 10.41
C TYR A 193 2.33 -10.09 10.24
N SER A 194 3.53 -10.66 10.21
CA SER A 194 3.72 -12.11 10.05
C SER A 194 3.22 -12.86 11.30
N GLY A 195 2.82 -14.12 11.13
CA GLY A 195 2.42 -14.96 12.26
C GLY A 195 3.54 -15.12 13.30
N GLN A 196 4.81 -15.13 12.86
CA GLN A 196 5.96 -15.20 13.76
C GLN A 196 6.07 -13.94 14.63
N THR A 197 5.98 -12.75 14.02
CA THR A 197 6.01 -11.47 14.76
C THR A 197 4.84 -11.38 15.72
N VAL A 198 3.64 -11.78 15.30
CA VAL A 198 2.45 -11.78 16.16
C VAL A 198 2.63 -12.70 17.36
N SER A 199 3.12 -13.93 17.15
CA SER A 199 3.38 -14.89 18.23
C SER A 199 4.47 -14.41 19.19
N ALA A 200 5.55 -13.81 18.68
CA ALA A 200 6.62 -13.25 19.51
C ALA A 200 6.11 -12.11 20.41
N VAL A 201 5.33 -11.18 19.86
CA VAL A 201 4.74 -10.09 20.66
C VAL A 201 3.77 -10.63 21.71
N LEU A 202 2.99 -11.68 21.40
CA LEU A 202 2.07 -12.28 22.37
C LEU A 202 2.76 -13.04 23.50
N ALA A 203 3.96 -13.58 23.24
CA ALA A 203 4.75 -14.27 24.25
C ALA A 203 5.38 -13.27 25.22
N ASP A 204 5.87 -12.14 24.71
CA ASP A 204 6.45 -11.07 25.52
C ASP A 204 5.40 -10.26 26.30
N LEU A 205 4.14 -10.31 25.85
CA LEU A 205 3.05 -9.65 26.55
C LEU A 205 2.62 -10.47 27.78
N SER A 206 3.18 -10.13 28.94
CA SER A 206 2.44 -10.32 30.18
C SER A 206 1.23 -9.38 30.11
N VAL A 207 0.02 -9.95 30.06
CA VAL A 207 -1.20 -9.15 30.24
C VAL A 207 -1.32 -8.89 31.74
N GLU A 208 -0.38 -8.12 32.29
CA GLU A 208 -0.47 -7.57 33.64
C GLU A 208 -1.52 -6.48 33.59
N ARG A 209 -2.77 -6.91 33.70
CA ARG A 209 -3.88 -6.02 34.01
C ARG A 209 -3.86 -5.77 35.50
N ASP A 210 -3.99 -4.51 35.87
CA ASP A 210 -4.30 -4.13 37.25
C ASP A 210 -5.56 -4.90 37.72
N GLU A 211 -5.60 -5.27 38.99
CA GLU A 211 -6.68 -6.12 39.56
C GLU A 211 -8.06 -5.51 39.29
N ASP A 212 -8.17 -4.18 39.31
CA ASP A 212 -9.39 -3.44 39.04
C ASP A 212 -9.89 -3.60 37.59
N GLU A 213 -8.97 -3.65 36.62
CA GLU A 213 -9.32 -3.89 35.21
C GLU A 213 -9.80 -5.33 35.00
N GLN A 214 -9.19 -6.29 35.70
CA GLN A 214 -9.58 -7.70 35.64
C GLN A 214 -10.99 -7.88 36.23
N LYS A 215 -11.23 -7.37 37.43
CA LYS A 215 -12.54 -7.38 38.10
C LYS A 215 -13.62 -6.74 37.24
N THR A 216 -13.34 -5.57 36.65
CA THR A 216 -14.28 -4.88 35.74
C THR A 216 -14.61 -5.71 34.50
N ALA A 217 -13.60 -6.38 33.91
CA ALA A 217 -13.79 -7.21 32.72
C ALA A 217 -14.66 -8.43 33.00
N VAL A 218 -14.39 -9.14 34.10
CA VAL A 218 -15.15 -10.32 34.52
C VAL A 218 -16.59 -9.92 34.84
N LEU A 219 -16.79 -8.90 35.67
CA LEU A 219 -18.11 -8.41 36.07
C LEU A 219 -18.96 -7.98 34.86
N SER A 220 -18.36 -7.28 33.89
CA SER A 220 -19.08 -6.88 32.67
C SER A 220 -19.56 -8.08 31.84
N GLN A 221 -18.76 -9.15 31.79
CA GLN A 221 -19.12 -10.38 31.08
C GLN A 221 -20.10 -11.24 31.87
N ALA A 222 -19.99 -11.23 33.20
CA ALA A 222 -20.89 -11.88 34.13
C ALA A 222 -22.29 -11.24 34.04
N LYS A 223 -22.43 -9.90 34.11
CA LYS A 223 -23.70 -9.18 33.90
C LYS A 223 -24.40 -9.57 32.59
N LYS A 224 -23.63 -9.69 31.49
CA LYS A 224 -24.18 -10.14 30.19
C LYS A 224 -24.67 -11.60 30.22
N ALA A 225 -23.95 -12.48 30.91
CA ALA A 225 -24.32 -13.88 31.06
C ALA A 225 -25.54 -14.02 31.99
N HIS A 226 -25.56 -13.28 33.10
CA HIS A 226 -26.67 -13.19 34.03
C HIS A 226 -27.95 -12.78 33.30
N ASN A 227 -27.94 -11.67 32.55
CA ASN A 227 -29.10 -11.22 31.76
C ASN A 227 -29.65 -12.26 30.79
N LYS A 228 -28.80 -13.19 30.32
CA LYS A 228 -29.19 -14.26 29.39
C LYS A 228 -29.73 -15.50 30.11
N TYR A 229 -29.18 -15.85 31.27
CA TYR A 229 -29.43 -17.12 31.94
C TYR A 229 -30.34 -17.02 33.17
N ALA A 230 -30.37 -15.88 33.86
CA ALA A 230 -31.18 -15.66 35.06
C ALA A 230 -32.69 -15.83 34.81
N ARG A 231 -33.15 -15.58 33.58
CA ARG A 231 -34.54 -15.78 33.18
C ARG A 231 -34.92 -17.23 32.87
N LYS A 232 -33.94 -18.14 32.79
CA LYS A 232 -34.13 -19.50 32.22
C LYS A 232 -33.74 -20.62 33.16
N PHE A 233 -32.90 -20.34 34.15
CA PHE A 233 -32.32 -21.32 35.04
C PHE A 233 -32.28 -20.73 36.45
N GLU A 234 -32.43 -21.57 37.46
CA GLU A 234 -32.37 -21.20 38.87
C GLU A 234 -31.43 -22.14 39.64
N GLY A 235 -30.93 -21.69 40.79
CA GLY A 235 -30.08 -22.47 41.68
C GLY A 235 -28.82 -23.04 41.01
N TYR A 236 -28.56 -24.33 41.22
CA TYR A 236 -27.36 -25.01 40.72
C TYR A 236 -27.23 -24.97 39.19
N GLU A 237 -28.33 -25.10 38.45
CA GLU A 237 -28.27 -25.07 36.99
C GLU A 237 -27.86 -23.71 36.45
N TYR A 238 -28.31 -22.62 37.08
CA TYR A 238 -27.90 -21.26 36.74
C TYR A 238 -26.39 -21.08 36.92
N GLU A 239 -25.86 -21.48 38.07
CA GLU A 239 -24.43 -21.36 38.38
C GLU A 239 -23.58 -22.15 37.39
N GLN A 240 -23.98 -23.37 37.05
CA GLN A 240 -23.27 -24.18 36.07
C GLN A 240 -23.26 -23.52 34.67
N LYS A 241 -24.37 -22.90 34.24
CA LYS A 241 -24.43 -22.17 32.96
C LYS A 241 -23.56 -20.92 32.98
N MET A 242 -23.52 -20.19 34.09
CA MET A 242 -22.65 -19.03 34.29
C MET A 242 -21.18 -19.43 34.24
N LYS A 243 -20.78 -20.41 35.06
CA LYS A 243 -19.42 -20.96 35.10
C LYS A 243 -18.98 -21.43 33.72
N GLN A 244 -19.81 -22.20 33.03
CA GLN A 244 -19.50 -22.67 31.68
C GLN A 244 -19.35 -21.51 30.67
N ALA A 245 -20.21 -20.49 30.73
CA ALA A 245 -20.18 -19.37 29.79
C ALA A 245 -18.96 -18.46 29.99
N LEU A 246 -18.56 -18.22 31.24
CA LEU A 246 -17.40 -17.39 31.58
C LEU A 246 -16.09 -18.16 31.37
N TYR A 247 -16.06 -19.46 31.70
CA TYR A 247 -14.89 -20.32 31.46
C TYR A 247 -14.57 -20.43 29.96
N ARG A 248 -15.59 -20.57 29.09
CA ARG A 248 -15.40 -20.53 27.63
C ARG A 248 -14.84 -19.20 27.12
N LYS A 249 -15.00 -18.10 27.88
CA LYS A 249 -14.40 -16.81 27.57
C LYS A 249 -12.95 -16.70 28.07
N GLY A 250 -12.45 -17.69 28.81
CA GLY A 250 -11.07 -17.76 29.27
C GLY A 250 -10.81 -17.02 30.58
N PHE A 251 -11.82 -16.85 31.42
CA PHE A 251 -11.64 -16.43 32.82
C PHE A 251 -11.29 -17.64 33.70
N THR A 252 -10.49 -17.42 34.73
CA THR A 252 -10.11 -18.42 35.74
C THR A 252 -11.30 -18.78 36.62
N MET A 253 -11.23 -19.92 37.31
CA MET A 253 -12.33 -20.35 38.18
C MET A 253 -12.56 -19.35 39.32
N ASP A 254 -11.49 -18.82 39.91
CA ASP A 254 -11.53 -17.89 41.03
C ASP A 254 -12.22 -16.56 40.62
N GLU A 255 -11.87 -16.01 39.46
CA GLU A 255 -12.52 -14.81 38.90
C GLU A 255 -14.02 -15.05 38.67
N ILE A 256 -14.37 -16.23 38.16
CA ILE A 256 -15.75 -16.60 37.85
C ILE A 256 -16.58 -16.68 39.13
N GLU A 257 -16.07 -17.37 40.15
CA GLU A 257 -16.76 -17.55 41.43
C GLU A 257 -16.96 -16.21 42.12
N TRP A 258 -15.89 -15.40 42.21
CA TRP A 258 -15.98 -14.03 42.72
C TRP A 258 -17.07 -13.22 42.00
N SER A 259 -17.12 -13.26 40.66
CA SER A 259 -18.11 -12.48 39.90
C SER A 259 -19.55 -12.96 40.06
N ILE A 260 -19.75 -14.25 40.38
CA ILE A 260 -21.09 -14.81 40.64
C ILE A 260 -21.56 -14.41 42.04
N GLU A 261 -20.65 -14.38 43.02
CA GLU A 261 -20.94 -13.89 44.37
C GLU A 261 -21.28 -12.40 44.36
N GLU A 262 -20.46 -11.58 43.70
CA GLU A 262 -20.71 -10.14 43.57
C GLU A 262 -22.07 -9.82 42.93
N LEU A 263 -22.50 -10.63 41.94
CA LEU A 263 -23.83 -10.46 41.32
C LEU A 263 -24.99 -10.85 42.23
N LYS A 264 -24.78 -11.77 43.18
CA LYS A 264 -25.80 -12.15 44.17
C LYS A 264 -25.92 -11.11 45.30
N GLU A 265 -24.87 -10.32 45.52
CA GLU A 265 -24.90 -9.21 46.48
C GLU A 265 -25.54 -7.93 45.89
N GLU A 266 -25.54 -7.78 44.56
CA GLU A 266 -26.20 -6.66 43.83
C GLU A 266 -27.71 -6.89 43.55
N ASP A 267 -28.22 -8.13 43.61
CA ASP A 267 -29.63 -8.52 43.40
C ASP A 267 -30.46 -8.52 44.70
#